data_AF-A0A4Y2GWB9-F1
#
_entry.id   AF-A0A4Y2GWB9-F1
#
_cell.length_a   1.000
_cell.length_b   1.000
_cell.length_c   1.000
_cell.angle_alpha   90.00
_cell.angle_beta   90.00
_cell.angle_gamma   90.00
#
_symmetry.space_group_name_H-M   'P 1'
#
loop_
_entity.id
_entity.type
_entity.pdbx_description
1 polymer ?
#
loop_
_entity_poly.entity_id
_entity_poly.type
_entity_poly.pdbx_seq_one_letter_code
_entity_poly.pdbx_strand_id
1 'polypeptide(L)'
;MQNSPSNKLMIENAKLNTVTNGSIENYKQCLSRALCNPSTIDCNMGSCVYCPGETEIHTILQESFVENLIEQVQFSCEFQLTVVTEILEKSSEEFIDLFCSKLSSLVRHDFIAKQLGAFLNYRK
;
A
#
# COMPACT_ATOMS: atom_id res chain seq x y z
N MET A 1 -11.30 3.97 17.64
CA MET A 1 -10.47 5.00 16.97
C MET A 1 -9.84 4.32 15.76
N GLN A 2 -10.15 4.72 14.53
CA GLN A 2 -9.53 4.10 13.35
C GLN A 2 -8.23 4.82 13.05
N ASN A 3 -7.13 4.22 13.50
CA ASN A 3 -5.77 4.62 13.19
C ASN A 3 -5.43 4.03 11.82
N SER A 4 -4.97 4.85 10.89
CA SER A 4 -4.74 4.36 9.54
C SER A 4 -3.52 5.05 8.92
N PRO A 5 -2.29 4.52 9.13
CA PRO A 5 -1.08 5.06 8.50
C PRO A 5 -1.18 5.01 6.98
N SER A 6 -0.73 6.05 6.28
CA SER A 6 -0.75 6.08 4.82
C SER A 6 0.30 5.13 4.24
N ASN A 7 -0.05 4.30 3.23
CA ASN A 7 0.93 3.45 2.53
C ASN A 7 2.11 4.26 1.98
N LYS A 8 1.89 5.53 1.61
CA LYS A 8 2.97 6.42 1.17
C LYS A 8 3.99 6.66 2.30
N LEU A 9 3.52 7.01 3.50
CA LEU A 9 4.38 7.24 4.65
C LEU A 9 5.08 5.95 5.09
N MET A 10 4.38 4.81 5.05
CA MET A 10 4.97 3.50 5.34
C MET A 10 6.12 3.18 4.39
N ILE A 11 5.97 3.41 3.07
CA ILE A 11 7.04 3.23 2.08
C ILE A 11 8.24 4.13 2.36
N GLU A 12 7.99 5.42 2.62
CA GLU A 12 9.05 6.41 2.84
C GLU A 12 9.81 6.17 4.15
N ASN A 13 9.11 5.88 5.25
CA ASN A 13 9.71 5.73 6.57
C ASN A 13 10.45 4.41 6.72
N ALA A 14 9.88 3.31 6.21
CA ALA A 14 10.53 2.00 6.21
C ALA A 14 11.59 1.86 5.10
N LYS A 15 11.80 2.92 4.29
CA LYS A 15 12.76 2.96 3.17
C LYS A 15 12.61 1.75 2.23
N LEU A 16 11.35 1.38 1.92
CA LEU A 16 11.06 0.14 1.19
C LEU A 16 11.74 0.09 -0.17
N ASN A 17 11.96 1.22 -0.83
CA ASN A 17 12.73 1.28 -2.07
C ASN A 17 14.16 0.73 -1.91
N THR A 18 14.85 1.11 -0.83
CA THR A 18 16.19 0.63 -0.53
C THR A 18 16.17 -0.83 -0.07
N VAL A 19 15.27 -1.17 0.85
CA VAL A 19 15.19 -2.52 1.43
C VAL A 19 14.85 -3.57 0.37
N THR A 20 13.98 -3.22 -0.58
CA THR A 20 13.54 -4.13 -1.65
C THR A 20 14.33 -3.96 -2.96
N ASN A 21 15.45 -3.23 -2.92
CA ASN A 21 16.32 -2.97 -4.06
C ASN A 21 15.58 -2.48 -5.32
N GLY A 22 14.67 -1.51 -5.16
CA GLY A 22 13.89 -0.94 -6.26
C GLY A 22 12.59 -1.69 -6.59
N SER A 23 12.30 -2.81 -5.94
CA SER A 23 11.08 -3.57 -6.23
C SER A 23 9.81 -2.84 -5.78
N ILE A 24 9.90 -2.05 -4.70
CA ILE A 24 8.81 -1.22 -4.17
C ILE A 24 9.27 0.23 -4.05
N GLU A 25 9.02 1.03 -5.09
CA GLU A 25 9.38 2.45 -5.10
C GLU A 25 8.25 3.33 -4.55
N ASN A 26 7.01 3.01 -4.90
CA ASN A 26 5.85 3.81 -4.56
C ASN A 26 4.57 2.96 -4.55
N TYR A 27 3.52 3.47 -3.89
CA TYR A 27 2.29 2.72 -3.73
C TYR A 27 1.58 2.43 -5.07
N LYS A 28 1.76 3.26 -6.12
CA LYS A 28 1.09 3.04 -7.41
C LYS A 28 1.65 1.80 -8.11
N GLN A 29 2.95 1.55 -7.97
CA GLN A 29 3.58 0.32 -8.44
C GLN A 29 2.98 -0.90 -7.71
N CYS A 30 2.83 -0.82 -6.39
CA CYS A 30 2.16 -1.85 -5.59
C CYS A 30 0.72 -2.10 -6.08
N LEU A 31 -0.08 -1.05 -6.29
CA LEU A 31 -1.44 -1.19 -6.81
C LEU A 31 -1.47 -1.88 -8.17
N SER A 32 -0.54 -1.56 -9.06
CA SER A 32 -0.47 -2.17 -10.40
C SER A 32 -0.13 -3.66 -10.35
N ARG A 33 0.72 -4.09 -9.41
CA ARG A 33 1.07 -5.51 -9.21
C ARG A 33 -0.07 -6.31 -8.56
N ALA A 34 -0.87 -5.66 -7.73
CA ALA A 34 -2.00 -6.30 -7.06
C ALA A 34 -3.19 -6.60 -7.98
N LEU A 35 -3.22 -6.04 -9.19
CA LEU A 35 -4.32 -6.14 -10.14
C LEU A 35 -3.91 -6.91 -11.39
N CYS A 36 -4.91 -7.44 -12.10
CA CYS A 36 -4.69 -7.93 -13.46
C CYS A 36 -4.15 -6.79 -14.35
N ASN A 37 -3.34 -7.15 -15.34
CA ASN A 37 -2.85 -6.24 -16.37
C ASN A 37 -3.27 -6.73 -17.76
N PRO A 38 -4.22 -6.04 -18.45
CA PRO A 38 -4.86 -4.79 -18.06
C PRO A 38 -5.92 -4.95 -16.97
N SER A 39 -6.08 -3.93 -16.13
CA SER A 39 -7.06 -3.95 -15.02
C SER A 39 -8.48 -3.67 -15.53
N THR A 40 -9.47 -4.44 -15.07
CA THR A 40 -10.90 -4.19 -15.32
C THR A 40 -11.56 -3.43 -14.18
N ILE A 41 -12.81 -3.01 -14.34
CA ILE A 41 -13.61 -2.43 -13.23
C ILE A 41 -13.71 -3.43 -12.07
N ASP A 42 -13.94 -4.71 -12.36
CA ASP A 42 -14.02 -5.76 -11.34
C ASP A 42 -12.72 -5.93 -10.57
N CYS A 43 -11.57 -5.76 -11.24
CA CYS A 43 -10.26 -5.77 -10.57
C CYS A 43 -10.18 -4.64 -9.53
N ASN A 44 -10.55 -3.43 -9.94
CA ASN A 44 -10.47 -2.23 -9.10
C ASN A 44 -11.53 -2.19 -7.99
N MET A 45 -12.65 -2.90 -8.14
CA MET A 45 -13.72 -2.95 -7.14
C MET A 45 -13.56 -4.12 -6.15
N GLY A 46 -12.63 -5.05 -6.40
CA GLY A 46 -12.38 -6.22 -5.57
C GLY A 46 -13.30 -7.40 -5.86
N SER A 47 -13.85 -7.48 -7.08
CA SER A 47 -14.74 -8.57 -7.52
C SER A 47 -14.07 -9.55 -8.49
N CYS A 48 -12.85 -9.26 -8.93
CA CYS A 48 -12.06 -10.16 -9.78
C CYS A 48 -11.38 -11.25 -8.94
N VAL A 49 -11.65 -12.52 -9.25
CA VAL A 49 -11.03 -13.69 -8.60
C VAL A 49 -9.64 -14.04 -9.13
N TYR A 50 -9.22 -13.38 -10.22
CA TYR A 50 -7.94 -13.64 -10.89
C TYR A 50 -6.87 -12.59 -10.56
N CYS A 51 -7.20 -11.57 -9.76
CA CYS A 51 -6.20 -10.60 -9.34
C CYS A 51 -5.11 -11.31 -8.52
N PRO A 52 -3.82 -10.98 -8.75
CA PRO A 52 -2.74 -11.48 -7.91
C PRO A 52 -2.91 -11.08 -6.44
N GLY A 53 -3.58 -9.95 -6.19
CA GLY A 53 -3.77 -9.42 -4.85
C GLY A 53 -2.45 -9.01 -4.22
N GLU A 54 -2.38 -9.10 -2.90
CA GLU A 54 -1.20 -8.67 -2.14
C GLU A 54 -0.09 -9.72 -2.06
N THR A 55 -0.29 -10.94 -2.59
CA THR A 55 0.63 -12.07 -2.42
C THR A 55 2.05 -11.80 -2.92
N GLU A 56 2.20 -11.23 -4.12
CA GLU A 56 3.52 -10.90 -4.68
C GLU A 56 4.24 -9.87 -3.79
N ILE A 57 3.51 -8.85 -3.34
CA ILE A 57 4.05 -7.73 -2.57
C ILE A 57 4.43 -8.18 -1.17
N HIS A 58 3.58 -9.01 -0.55
CA HIS A 58 3.86 -9.66 0.72
C HIS A 58 5.15 -10.48 0.64
N THR A 59 5.29 -11.30 -0.41
CA THR A 59 6.47 -12.15 -0.62
C THR A 59 7.74 -11.30 -0.77
N ILE A 60 7.70 -10.26 -1.62
CA ILE A 60 8.83 -9.33 -1.81
C ILE A 60 9.26 -8.71 -0.48
N LEU A 61 8.30 -8.23 0.32
CA LEU A 61 8.62 -7.59 1.60
C LEU A 61 9.18 -8.60 2.61
N GLN A 62 8.58 -9.79 2.69
CA GLN A 62 9.02 -10.84 3.59
C GLN A 62 10.45 -11.29 3.28
N GLU A 63 10.74 -11.59 2.01
CA GLU A 63 12.08 -11.97 1.56
C GLU A 63 13.09 -10.85 1.82
N SER A 64 12.74 -9.61 1.43
CA SER A 64 13.64 -8.46 1.62
C SER A 64 13.92 -8.20 3.10
N PHE A 65 12.93 -8.33 3.98
CA PHE A 65 13.13 -8.08 5.41
C PHE A 65 13.97 -9.17 6.06
N VAL A 66 13.78 -10.43 5.66
CA VAL A 66 14.62 -11.55 6.10
C VAL A 66 16.06 -11.38 5.63
N GLU A 67 16.28 -11.06 4.36
CA GLU A 67 17.62 -10.82 3.79
C GLU A 67 18.37 -9.68 4.48
N ASN A 68 17.64 -8.63 4.89
CA ASN A 68 18.22 -7.47 5.59
C ASN A 68 18.21 -7.59 7.11
N LEU A 69 17.79 -8.74 7.68
CA LEU A 69 17.68 -8.97 9.12
C LEU A 69 16.82 -7.92 9.84
N ILE A 70 15.73 -7.49 9.21
CA ILE A 70 14.80 -6.50 9.75
C ILE A 70 13.71 -7.23 10.54
N GLU A 71 13.81 -7.16 11.87
CA GLU A 71 12.81 -7.74 12.78
C GLU A 71 11.73 -6.74 13.20
N GLN A 72 12.09 -5.46 13.28
CA GLN A 72 11.20 -4.38 13.69
C GLN A 72 11.24 -3.22 12.70
N VAL A 73 10.09 -2.61 12.46
CA VAL A 73 9.92 -1.50 11.54
C VAL A 73 9.27 -0.34 12.26
N GLN A 74 9.90 0.83 12.17
CA GLN A 74 9.36 2.09 12.67
C GLN A 74 8.76 2.90 11.53
N PHE A 75 7.53 3.40 11.73
CA PHE A 75 6.85 4.24 10.76
C PHE A 75 5.89 5.22 11.42
N SER A 76 5.65 6.35 10.75
CA SER A 76 4.74 7.38 11.23
C SER A 76 3.29 7.04 10.94
N CYS A 77 2.41 7.25 11.92
CA CYS A 77 0.97 7.16 11.79
C CYS A 77 0.32 8.51 12.11
N GLU A 78 -0.58 8.94 11.24
CA GLU A 78 -1.39 10.14 11.45
C GLU A 78 -2.75 9.76 12.04
N PHE A 79 -3.20 10.56 13.01
CA PHE A 79 -4.51 10.38 13.63
C PHE A 79 -5.54 11.24 12.91
N GLN A 80 -6.60 10.63 12.36
CA GLN A 80 -7.59 11.37 11.56
C GLN A 80 -8.32 12.49 12.33
N LEU A 81 -8.28 12.48 13.66
CA LEU A 81 -8.94 13.47 14.52
C LEU A 81 -7.98 14.51 15.11
N THR A 82 -6.67 14.35 14.94
CA THR A 82 -5.65 15.24 15.52
C THR A 82 -4.50 15.44 14.55
N VAL A 83 -3.94 16.65 14.42
CA VAL A 83 -2.72 16.92 13.62
C VAL A 83 -1.45 16.30 14.25
N VAL A 84 -1.63 15.29 15.09
CA VAL A 84 -0.56 14.58 15.80
C VAL A 84 -0.13 13.40 14.95
N THR A 85 1.18 13.32 14.75
CA THR A 85 1.86 12.18 14.14
C THR A 85 2.58 11.44 15.25
N GLU A 86 2.35 10.14 15.36
CA GLU A 86 3.10 9.27 16.28
C GLU A 86 3.97 8.29 15.48
N ILE A 87 5.13 7.95 16.04
CA ILE A 87 5.98 6.89 15.53
C ILE A 87 5.49 5.58 16.15
N LEU A 88 5.13 4.63 15.31
CA LEU A 88 4.80 3.27 15.70
C LEU A 88 5.98 2.36 15.41
N GLU A 89 6.20 1.38 16.28
CA GLU A 89 7.13 0.27 16.08
C GLU A 89 6.33 -1.02 16.05
N LYS A 90 6.58 -1.84 15.03
CA LYS A 90 5.89 -3.10 14.78
C LYS A 90 6.88 -4.17 14.35
N SER A 91 6.55 -5.43 14.57
CA SER A 91 7.34 -6.51 13.97
C SER A 91 7.27 -6.41 12.44
N SER A 92 8.26 -6.98 11.77
CA SER A 92 8.27 -7.14 10.31
C SER A 92 6.98 -7.75 9.79
N GLU A 93 6.52 -8.82 10.42
CA GLU A 93 5.27 -9.52 10.07
C GLU A 93 4.04 -8.60 10.25
N GLU A 94 3.88 -7.97 11.42
CA GLU A 94 2.77 -7.05 11.68
C GLU A 94 2.77 -5.85 10.70
N PHE A 95 3.96 -5.35 10.35
CA PHE A 95 4.11 -4.27 9.38
C PHE A 95 3.65 -4.71 7.98
N ILE A 96 4.05 -5.89 7.52
CA ILE A 96 3.72 -6.41 6.20
C ILE A 96 2.21 -6.63 6.09
N ASP A 97 1.58 -7.26 7.08
CA ASP A 97 0.13 -7.47 7.14
C ASP A 97 -0.64 -6.14 7.12
N LEU A 98 -0.18 -5.19 7.93
CA LEU A 98 -0.77 -3.86 7.97
C LEU A 98 -0.62 -3.13 6.63
N PHE A 99 0.54 -3.21 5.99
CA PHE A 99 0.80 -2.58 4.71
C PHE A 99 -0.10 -3.17 3.60
N CYS A 100 -0.18 -4.50 3.53
CA CYS A 100 -0.94 -5.23 2.51
C CYS A 100 -2.45 -4.97 2.65
N SER A 101 -3.00 -5.12 3.86
CA SER A 101 -4.42 -4.85 4.12
C SER A 101 -4.84 -3.43 3.71
N LYS A 102 -3.96 -2.44 3.91
CA LYS A 102 -4.20 -1.05 3.51
C LYS A 102 -4.08 -0.83 2.01
N LEU A 103 -3.13 -1.51 1.37
CA LEU A 103 -2.97 -1.45 -0.07
C LEU A 103 -4.24 -1.96 -0.77
N SER A 104 -4.81 -3.06 -0.28
CA SER A 104 -6.07 -3.63 -0.76
C SER A 104 -7.25 -2.64 -0.65
N SER A 105 -7.32 -1.86 0.43
CA SER A 105 -8.31 -0.76 0.55
C SER A 105 -8.05 0.38 -0.45
N LEU A 106 -6.78 0.72 -0.66
CA LEU A 106 -6.37 1.85 -1.50
C LEU A 106 -6.69 1.64 -2.99
N VAL A 107 -6.67 0.40 -3.49
CA VAL A 107 -7.07 0.04 -4.86
C VAL A 107 -8.39 0.70 -5.25
N ARG A 108 -9.43 0.49 -4.43
CA ARG A 108 -10.77 1.00 -4.73
C ARG A 108 -10.82 2.53 -4.67
N HIS A 109 -10.17 3.10 -3.67
CA HIS A 109 -10.11 4.56 -3.49
C HIS A 109 -9.43 5.25 -4.67
N ASP A 110 -8.29 4.73 -5.14
CA ASP A 110 -7.55 5.27 -6.28
C ASP A 110 -8.38 5.22 -7.57
N PHE A 111 -9.07 4.11 -7.82
CA PHE A 111 -9.94 3.99 -8.99
C PHE A 111 -11.10 4.99 -8.96
N ILE A 112 -11.83 5.09 -7.84
CA ILE A 112 -12.96 6.03 -7.73
C ILE A 112 -12.48 7.48 -7.89
N ALA A 113 -11.36 7.84 -7.26
CA ALA A 113 -10.78 9.18 -7.39
C ALA A 113 -10.43 9.51 -8.85
N LYS A 114 -9.87 8.56 -9.60
CA LYS A 114 -9.58 8.72 -11.03
C LYS A 114 -10.84 8.92 -11.87
N GLN A 115 -11.89 8.12 -11.63
CA GLN A 115 -13.17 8.26 -12.35
C GLN A 115 -13.84 9.62 -12.07
N LEU A 116 -13.87 10.04 -10.80
CA LEU A 116 -14.39 11.35 -10.41
C LEU A 116 -13.59 12.49 -11.04
N GLY A 117 -12.26 12.40 -11.04
CA GLY A 117 -11.40 13.39 -11.67
C GLY A 117 -11.62 13.49 -13.18
N ALA A 118 -11.73 12.36 -13.87
CA ALA A 118 -12.02 12.31 -15.30
C ALA A 118 -13.39 12.94 -15.62
N PHE A 119 -14.41 12.62 -14.83
CA PHE A 119 -15.75 13.19 -14.99
C PHE A 119 -15.79 14.71 -14.78
N LEU A 120 -15.10 15.21 -13.75
CA LEU A 120 -15.01 16.65 -13.49
C LEU A 120 -14.24 17.38 -14.59
N ASN A 121 -13.18 16.78 -15.14
CA ASN A 121 -12.41 17.35 -16.24
C ASN A 121 -13.20 17.37 -17.56
N TYR A 122 -14.03 16.36 -17.82
CA TYR A 122 -14.91 16.33 -18.99
C TYR A 122 -15.97 17.44 -18.98
N ARG A 123 -16.32 17.96 -17.80
CA ARG A 123 -17.31 19.03 -17.61
C ARG A 123 -16.72 20.45 -17.63
N LYS A 124 -15.40 20.59 -17.81
CA LYS A 124 -14.73 21.88 -17.99
C LYS A 124 -14.55 22.18 -19.48
#